data_AF-A0A2S2QAL3-F1
#
_entry.id   AF-A0A2S2QAL3-F1
#
_cell.length_a   1.000
_cell.length_b   1.000
_cell.length_c   1.000
_cell.angle_alpha   90.00
_cell.angle_beta   90.00
_cell.angle_gamma   90.00
#
_symmetry.space_group_name_H-M   'P 1'
#
loop_
_entity.id
_entity.type
_entity.pdbx_description
1 polymer ?
#
loop_
_entity_poly.entity_id
_entity_poly.type
_entity_poly.pdbx_seq_one_letter_code
_entity_poly.pdbx_strand_id
1 'polypeptide(L)'
;MFMVILRKSNGRAGLYATFLSGCRMFAVDLEHVDQYATVRPAVTVVGRKPFRIAVLGSDTGSRMFFRRPAENEIWTWDVNCPFHLVGFRLVSKGADCRAPVHVAPGYDGIVYVLRNNFADYVRNGTGSLGAYTLVQPVSVLPPSNCSTNTASVATTETPAWTRNTAQTGARTTRTTSRATPTVTTPTATTPTATTTTTS
;
A
#
# COMPACT_ATOMS: atom_id res chain seq x y z
N MET A 1 3.77 13.08 -6.09
CA MET A 1 3.37 11.81 -6.72
C MET A 1 4.63 10.98 -6.88
N PHE A 2 4.55 9.65 -6.77
CA PHE A 2 5.65 8.75 -7.07
C PHE A 2 5.26 7.81 -8.21
N MET A 3 6.22 7.49 -9.07
CA MET A 3 6.02 6.61 -10.20
C MET A 3 7.28 5.78 -10.49
N VAL A 4 7.09 4.58 -11.01
CA VAL A 4 8.17 3.65 -11.35
C VAL A 4 7.71 2.71 -12.46
N ILE A 5 8.62 2.31 -13.34
CA ILE A 5 8.34 1.30 -14.36
C ILE A 5 8.77 -0.06 -13.82
N LEU A 6 7.89 -1.06 -13.90
CA LEU A 6 8.15 -2.44 -13.51
C LEU A 6 7.80 -3.38 -14.64
N ARG A 7 8.53 -4.48 -14.74
CA ARG A 7 8.32 -5.57 -15.71
C ARG A 7 7.79 -6.81 -15.00
N LYS A 8 6.65 -7.32 -15.46
CA LYS A 8 6.08 -8.59 -14.99
C LYS A 8 6.84 -9.78 -15.59
N SER A 9 6.67 -10.96 -15.00
CA SER A 9 7.27 -12.21 -15.48
C SER A 9 6.85 -12.58 -16.91
N ASN A 10 5.69 -12.09 -17.37
CA ASN A 10 5.22 -12.25 -18.75
C ASN A 10 5.86 -11.27 -19.74
N GLY A 11 6.86 -10.49 -19.34
CA GLY A 11 7.57 -9.52 -20.18
C GLY A 11 6.90 -8.15 -20.29
N ARG A 12 5.66 -8.00 -19.84
CA ARG A 12 4.92 -6.73 -19.95
C ARG A 12 5.45 -5.67 -18.99
N ALA A 13 5.63 -4.46 -19.49
CA ALA A 13 6.00 -3.30 -18.70
C ALA A 13 4.76 -2.52 -18.27
N GLY A 14 4.73 -2.09 -17.01
CA GLY A 14 3.69 -1.22 -16.49
C GLY A 14 4.26 0.00 -15.76
N LEU A 15 3.57 1.12 -15.87
CA LEU A 15 3.82 2.31 -15.05
C LEU A 15 3.03 2.19 -13.75
N TYR A 16 3.75 2.11 -12.65
CA TYR A 16 3.24 1.94 -11.31
C TYR A 16 3.31 3.27 -10.57
N ALA A 17 2.17 3.77 -10.08
CA ALA A 17 2.09 5.10 -9.48
C ALA A 17 1.32 5.11 -8.15
N THR A 18 1.76 5.95 -7.22
CA THR A 18 1.04 6.22 -5.98
C THR A 18 1.28 7.63 -5.48
N PHE A 19 0.36 8.12 -4.65
CA PHE A 19 0.48 9.40 -3.95
C PHE A 19 0.98 9.17 -2.54
N LEU A 20 1.85 10.06 -2.02
CA LEU A 20 2.41 9.95 -0.67
C LEU A 20 1.31 9.76 0.39
N SER A 21 0.29 10.62 0.35
CA SER A 21 -0.86 10.62 1.26
C SER A 21 -2.01 9.72 0.83
N GLY A 22 -1.96 9.14 -0.39
CA GLY A 22 -3.01 8.26 -0.89
C GLY A 22 -3.02 6.90 -0.18
N CYS A 23 -4.04 6.09 -0.42
CA CYS A 23 -4.15 4.72 0.11
C CYS A 23 -4.13 3.63 -0.96
N ARG A 24 -3.91 3.98 -2.23
CA ARG A 24 -3.96 3.05 -3.37
C ARG A 24 -2.66 3.09 -4.18
N MET A 25 -2.37 1.96 -4.79
CA MET A 25 -1.37 1.78 -5.83
C MET A 25 -2.09 1.62 -7.16
N PHE A 26 -1.64 2.34 -8.18
CA PHE A 26 -2.21 2.29 -9.52
C PHE A 26 -1.19 1.72 -10.50
N ALA A 27 -1.69 1.06 -11.55
CA ALA A 27 -0.89 0.60 -12.67
C ALA A 27 -1.53 1.00 -14.00
N VAL A 28 -0.68 1.35 -14.94
CA VAL A 28 -1.03 1.55 -16.35
C VAL A 28 -0.18 0.61 -17.17
N ASP A 29 -0.80 -0.16 -18.05
CA ASP A 29 -0.08 -1.02 -18.99
C ASP A 29 0.54 -0.15 -20.10
N LEU A 30 1.86 -0.21 -20.25
CA LEU A 30 2.58 0.63 -21.21
C LEU A 30 2.39 0.15 -22.65
N GLU A 31 2.14 -1.14 -22.88
CA GLU A 31 1.86 -1.65 -24.24
C GLU A 31 0.61 -0.99 -24.83
N HIS A 32 -0.39 -0.74 -23.97
CA HIS A 32 -1.63 -0.07 -24.38
C HIS A 32 -1.43 1.43 -24.62
N VAL A 33 -0.52 2.08 -23.89
CA VAL A 33 -0.22 3.51 -24.08
C VAL A 33 0.51 3.73 -25.40
N ASP A 34 1.50 2.91 -25.71
CA ASP A 34 2.31 3.04 -26.92
C ASP A 34 1.51 2.74 -28.19
N GLN A 35 0.58 1.78 -28.13
CA GLN A 35 -0.22 1.37 -29.29
C GLN A 35 -1.48 2.23 -29.50
N TYR A 36 -2.08 2.72 -28.42
CA TYR A 36 -3.38 3.40 -28.46
C TYR A 36 -3.30 4.78 -27.80
N ALA A 37 -2.52 5.69 -28.40
CA ALA A 37 -2.36 7.09 -27.96
C ALA A 37 -3.68 7.89 -27.82
N THR A 38 -4.81 7.34 -28.30
CA THR A 38 -6.12 8.03 -28.39
C THR A 38 -7.19 7.44 -27.47
N VAL A 39 -6.97 6.27 -26.85
CA VAL A 39 -7.94 5.63 -25.96
C VAL A 39 -7.46 5.78 -24.52
N ARG A 40 -8.31 6.32 -23.65
CA ARG A 40 -8.00 6.59 -22.23
C ARG A 40 -7.22 5.40 -21.64
N PRO A 41 -5.97 5.60 -21.16
CA PRO A 41 -5.18 4.51 -20.62
C PRO A 41 -5.94 3.84 -19.48
N ALA A 42 -6.07 2.51 -19.55
CA ALA A 42 -6.79 1.74 -18.56
C ALA A 42 -6.02 1.74 -17.23
N VAL A 43 -6.30 2.72 -16.37
CA VAL A 43 -5.73 2.79 -15.03
C VAL A 43 -6.38 1.71 -14.17
N THR A 44 -5.58 0.77 -13.67
CA THR A 44 -6.03 -0.29 -12.79
C THR A 44 -5.56 -0.04 -11.36
N VAL A 45 -6.36 -0.44 -10.38
CA VAL A 45 -5.97 -0.40 -8.96
C VAL A 45 -5.26 -1.71 -8.64
N VAL A 46 -3.97 -1.63 -8.29
CA VAL A 46 -3.14 -2.79 -7.97
C VAL A 46 -3.44 -3.31 -6.56
N GLY A 47 -3.69 -2.40 -5.63
CA GLY A 47 -3.93 -2.74 -4.23
C GLY A 47 -4.02 -1.52 -3.33
N ARG A 48 -4.37 -1.76 -2.06
CA ARG A 48 -4.35 -0.74 -1.01
C ARG A 48 -3.00 -0.77 -0.29
N LYS A 49 -2.47 0.41 -0.01
CA LYS A 49 -1.24 0.52 0.77
C LYS A 49 -1.56 0.24 2.25
N PRO A 50 -0.88 -0.72 2.90
CA PRO A 50 -1.09 -0.99 4.33
C PRO A 50 -0.60 0.17 5.21
N PHE A 51 0.29 1.01 4.69
CA PHE A 51 0.80 2.22 5.33
C PHE A 51 1.23 3.23 4.25
N ARG A 52 1.53 4.47 4.64
CA ARG A 52 2.13 5.45 3.71
C ARG A 52 3.49 4.95 3.26
N ILE A 53 3.83 5.15 1.99
CA ILE A 53 5.14 4.79 1.43
C ILE A 53 5.65 5.92 0.54
N ALA A 54 6.96 6.09 0.51
CA ALA A 54 7.68 6.87 -0.48
C ALA A 54 8.46 5.92 -1.37
N VAL A 55 8.17 5.91 -2.68
CA VAL A 55 8.88 5.08 -3.64
C VAL A 55 10.25 5.69 -3.86
N LEU A 56 11.28 4.85 -3.82
CA LEU A 56 12.68 5.24 -3.99
C LEU A 56 13.16 4.99 -5.42
N GLY A 57 12.68 3.91 -6.05
CA GLY A 57 13.06 3.51 -7.40
C GLY A 57 12.76 2.04 -7.67
N SER A 58 13.43 1.46 -8.67
CA SER A 58 13.27 0.07 -9.13
C SER A 58 14.62 -0.54 -9.52
N ASP A 59 14.67 -1.86 -9.61
CA ASP A 59 15.79 -2.61 -10.18
C ASP A 59 15.75 -2.68 -11.72
N THR A 60 14.88 -1.91 -12.38
CA THR A 60 14.51 -1.98 -13.81
C THR A 60 13.84 -3.29 -14.25
N GLY A 61 13.67 -4.22 -13.31
CA GLY A 61 12.96 -5.47 -13.48
C GLY A 61 11.60 -5.42 -12.79
N SER A 62 11.34 -6.42 -11.96
CA SER A 62 10.05 -6.65 -11.32
C SER A 62 9.88 -5.92 -9.99
N ARG A 63 10.95 -5.36 -9.41
CA ARG A 63 10.92 -4.89 -8.02
C ARG A 63 10.93 -3.39 -7.91
N MET A 64 10.02 -2.87 -7.09
CA MET A 64 10.14 -1.51 -6.59
C MET A 64 10.76 -1.49 -5.19
N PHE A 65 11.45 -0.40 -4.89
CA PHE A 65 11.98 -0.11 -3.57
C PHE A 65 11.24 1.09 -2.99
N PHE A 66 10.92 1.02 -1.71
CA PHE A 66 10.22 2.06 -1.01
C PHE A 66 10.65 2.13 0.45
N ARG A 67 10.35 3.25 1.09
CA ARG A 67 10.46 3.41 2.54
C ARG A 67 9.15 3.83 3.15
N ARG A 68 8.99 3.56 4.44
CA ARG A 68 7.90 4.12 5.26
C ARG A 68 8.30 5.52 5.77
N PRO A 69 7.33 6.39 6.07
CA PRO A 69 7.62 7.69 6.69
C PRO A 69 8.36 7.53 8.00
N ALA A 70 9.29 8.45 8.27
CA ALA A 70 10.10 8.49 9.50
C ALA A 70 10.99 7.25 9.75
N GLU A 71 11.10 6.34 8.78
CA GLU A 71 11.96 5.17 8.87
C GLU A 71 13.10 5.24 7.86
N ASN A 72 14.25 4.67 8.25
CA ASN A 72 15.47 4.60 7.44
C ASN A 72 15.66 3.21 6.80
N GLU A 73 14.64 2.37 6.91
CA GLU A 73 14.55 1.05 6.31
C GLU A 73 14.18 1.12 4.82
N ILE A 74 14.73 0.20 4.04
CA ILE A 74 14.37 -0.01 2.64
C ILE A 74 13.60 -1.30 2.53
N TRP A 75 12.39 -1.18 2.03
CA TRP A 75 11.50 -2.28 1.72
C TRP A 75 11.43 -2.47 0.21
N THR A 76 11.14 -3.70 -0.22
CA THR A 76 10.90 -4.04 -1.62
C THR A 76 9.58 -4.76 -1.79
N TRP A 77 8.98 -4.58 -2.96
CA TRP A 77 7.83 -5.34 -3.43
C TRP A 77 8.08 -5.76 -4.87
N ASP A 78 7.86 -7.04 -5.16
CA ASP A 78 7.88 -7.59 -6.51
C ASP A 78 6.48 -7.54 -7.11
N VAL A 79 6.37 -7.03 -8.34
CA VAL A 79 5.11 -6.90 -9.09
C VAL A 79 4.38 -8.22 -9.30
N ASN A 80 5.10 -9.35 -9.26
CA ASN A 80 4.54 -10.68 -9.38
C ASN A 80 3.95 -11.21 -8.06
N CYS A 81 4.17 -10.51 -6.94
CA CYS A 81 3.54 -10.81 -5.66
C CYS A 81 2.35 -9.89 -5.38
N PRO A 82 1.35 -10.32 -4.57
CA PRO A 82 0.27 -9.47 -4.13
C PRO A 82 0.77 -8.19 -3.47
N PHE A 83 0.17 -7.04 -3.79
CA PHE A 83 0.45 -5.76 -3.15
C PHE A 83 -0.16 -5.72 -1.75
N HIS A 84 0.44 -6.48 -0.84
CA HIS A 84 0.02 -6.70 0.53
C HIS A 84 1.26 -6.90 1.42
N LEU A 85 1.10 -6.82 2.75
CA LEU A 85 2.20 -6.98 3.71
C LEU A 85 3.01 -8.28 3.47
N VAL A 86 2.33 -9.36 3.06
CA VAL A 86 2.95 -10.67 2.76
C VAL A 86 3.91 -10.60 1.56
N GLY A 87 3.67 -9.68 0.62
CA GLY A 87 4.53 -9.45 -0.54
C GLY A 87 5.66 -8.45 -0.29
N PHE A 88 5.72 -7.82 0.89
CA PHE A 88 6.72 -6.81 1.22
C PHE A 88 7.89 -7.43 1.96
N ARG A 89 9.11 -7.09 1.55
CA ARG A 89 10.34 -7.62 2.15
C ARG A 89 11.28 -6.51 2.57
N LEU A 90 11.88 -6.63 3.75
CA LEU A 90 12.91 -5.73 4.22
C LEU A 90 14.24 -6.09 3.55
N VAL A 91 14.89 -5.12 2.91
CA VAL A 91 16.14 -5.33 2.16
C VAL A 91 17.34 -4.69 2.86
N SER A 92 17.13 -3.55 3.50
CA SER A 92 18.18 -2.84 4.24
C SER A 92 17.59 -2.23 5.50
N LYS A 93 18.18 -2.56 6.65
CA LYS A 93 17.90 -1.86 7.90
C LYS A 93 18.53 -0.45 7.84
N GLY A 94 17.91 0.51 8.51
CA GLY A 94 18.53 1.81 8.71
C GLY A 94 19.78 1.67 9.57
N ALA A 95 20.93 2.18 9.09
CA ALA A 95 22.19 2.12 9.82
C ALA A 95 22.50 3.40 10.60
N ASP A 96 21.92 4.54 10.20
CA ASP A 96 22.19 5.87 10.74
C ASP A 96 20.99 6.81 10.50
N CYS A 97 21.17 8.12 10.74
CA CYS A 97 20.15 9.16 10.55
C CYS A 97 19.81 9.46 9.07
N ARG A 98 20.54 8.91 8.09
CA ARG A 98 20.33 9.22 6.67
C ARG A 98 19.14 8.43 6.13
N ALA A 99 18.12 9.17 5.73
CA ALA A 99 16.96 8.61 5.06
C ALA A 99 17.34 8.18 3.63
N PRO A 100 16.88 7.01 3.16
CA PRO A 100 17.00 6.67 1.75
C PRO A 100 16.09 7.58 0.92
N VAL A 101 16.63 8.16 -0.14
CA VAL A 101 15.92 9.15 -0.98
C VAL A 101 15.76 8.68 -2.43
N HIS A 102 16.67 7.85 -2.93
CA HIS A 102 16.58 7.31 -4.27
C HIS A 102 17.23 5.94 -4.36
N VAL A 103 16.68 5.09 -5.22
CA VAL A 103 17.25 3.80 -5.58
C VAL A 103 17.39 3.73 -7.09
N ALA A 104 18.58 3.36 -7.56
CA ALA A 104 18.89 3.22 -8.97
C ALA A 104 19.55 1.87 -9.26
N PRO A 105 19.26 1.25 -10.40
CA PRO A 105 20.00 0.07 -10.86
C PRO A 105 21.46 0.46 -11.15
N GLY A 106 22.38 -0.44 -10.85
CA GLY A 106 23.78 -0.36 -11.21
C GLY A 106 24.19 -1.49 -12.15
N TYR A 107 25.49 -1.70 -12.28
CA TYR A 107 26.06 -2.78 -13.08
C TYR A 107 25.87 -4.15 -12.41
N ASP A 108 25.71 -5.20 -13.21
CA ASP A 108 25.66 -6.60 -12.77
C ASP A 108 24.57 -6.91 -11.72
N GLY A 109 23.40 -6.30 -11.87
CA GLY A 109 22.26 -6.54 -10.96
C GLY A 109 22.42 -5.93 -9.56
N ILE A 110 23.51 -5.20 -9.30
CA ILE A 110 23.69 -4.43 -8.07
C ILE A 110 22.74 -3.23 -8.12
N VAL A 111 22.05 -2.96 -7.01
CA VAL A 111 21.19 -1.79 -6.86
C VAL A 111 21.85 -0.83 -5.88
N TYR A 112 21.92 0.45 -6.23
CA TYR A 112 22.49 1.49 -5.40
C TYR A 112 21.40 2.30 -4.72
N VAL A 113 21.63 2.66 -3.46
CA VAL A 113 20.79 3.61 -2.73
C VAL A 113 21.55 4.91 -2.48
N LEU A 114 20.87 6.02 -2.76
CA LEU A 114 21.24 7.34 -2.29
C LEU A 114 20.56 7.60 -0.94
N ARG A 115 21.36 7.91 0.08
CA ARG A 115 20.89 8.30 1.42
C ARG A 115 21.38 9.71 1.75
N ASN A 116 20.56 10.50 2.43
CA ASN A 116 20.97 11.83 2.92
C ASN A 116 20.29 12.20 4.24
N ASN A 117 20.81 13.24 4.90
CA ASN A 117 20.25 13.82 6.11
C ASN A 117 19.42 15.09 5.84
N PHE A 118 18.75 15.19 4.68
CA PHE A 118 18.06 16.42 4.27
C PHE A 118 17.02 16.90 5.30
N ALA A 119 16.32 15.97 5.95
CA ALA A 119 15.34 16.31 6.98
C ALA A 119 15.97 17.02 8.19
N ASP A 120 17.17 16.61 8.59
CA ASP A 120 17.89 17.23 9.70
C ASP A 120 18.51 18.57 9.26
N TYR A 121 19.01 18.63 8.02
CA TYR A 121 19.61 19.83 7.43
C TYR A 121 18.60 20.99 7.36
N VAL A 122 17.39 20.74 6.85
CA VAL A 122 16.34 21.77 6.75
C VAL A 122 15.82 22.21 8.13
N ARG A 123 15.90 21.34 9.14
CA ARG A 123 15.49 21.65 10.52
C ARG A 123 16.58 22.31 11.35
N ASN A 124 17.73 22.63 10.76
CA ASN A 124 18.91 23.12 11.47
C ASN A 124 19.36 22.19 12.61
N GLY A 125 19.14 20.88 12.44
CA GLY A 125 19.46 19.82 13.41
C GLY A 125 20.77 19.09 13.09
N THR A 126 21.53 19.55 12.10
CA THR A 126 22.81 18.92 11.74
C THR A 126 23.93 19.37 12.67
N GLY A 127 24.80 18.42 13.05
CA GLY A 127 26.05 18.74 13.72
C GLY A 127 27.06 19.45 12.81
N SER A 128 28.32 19.55 13.25
CA SER A 128 29.42 20.22 12.54
C SER A 128 29.70 19.71 11.12
N LEU A 129 29.19 18.53 10.76
CA LEU A 129 29.32 17.94 9.43
C LEU A 129 28.32 18.49 8.39
N GLY A 130 27.28 19.23 8.82
CA GLY A 130 26.31 19.83 7.91
C GLY A 130 25.53 18.83 7.04
N ALA A 131 25.36 19.16 5.75
CA ALA A 131 24.70 18.28 4.78
C ALA A 131 25.60 17.08 4.44
N TYR A 132 25.04 15.89 4.52
CA TYR A 132 25.78 14.65 4.32
C TYR A 132 24.99 13.63 3.50
N THR A 133 25.64 13.06 2.50
CA THR A 133 25.05 12.15 1.51
C THR A 133 25.96 10.92 1.33
N LEU A 134 25.34 9.76 1.09
CA LEU A 134 26.04 8.51 0.82
C LEU A 134 25.35 7.74 -0.30
N VAL A 135 26.18 7.19 -1.19
CA VAL A 135 25.79 6.18 -2.17
C VAL A 135 26.42 4.87 -1.76
N GLN A 136 25.61 3.81 -1.66
CA GLN A 136 26.09 2.47 -1.32
C GLN A 136 25.25 1.39 -2.00
N PRO A 137 25.82 0.19 -2.22
CA PRO A 137 25.06 -0.94 -2.73
C PRO A 137 24.05 -1.44 -1.69
N VAL A 138 22.94 -1.99 -2.18
CA VAL A 138 21.94 -2.71 -1.39
C VAL A 138 21.96 -4.16 -1.83
N SER A 139 22.08 -5.09 -0.87
CA SER A 139 21.99 -6.52 -1.14
C SER A 139 20.60 -6.86 -1.67
N VAL A 140 20.47 -7.15 -2.96
CA VAL A 140 19.19 -7.54 -3.56
C VAL A 140 18.89 -9.00 -3.18
N LEU A 141 17.71 -9.23 -2.63
CA LEU A 141 17.25 -10.58 -2.29
C LEU A 141 17.01 -11.41 -3.57
N PRO A 142 17.17 -12.74 -3.52
CA PRO A 142 16.82 -13.63 -4.63
C PRO A 142 15.35 -13.48 -5.06
N PRO A 143 14.94 -14.01 -6.23
CA PRO A 143 13.56 -13.98 -6.71
C PRO A 143 12.59 -14.38 -5.60
N SER A 144 11.59 -13.53 -5.36
CA SER A 144 10.63 -13.78 -4.29
C SER A 144 9.65 -14.87 -4.72
N ASN A 145 9.70 -16.05 -4.10
CA ASN A 145 8.59 -16.98 -4.13
C ASN A 145 7.42 -16.33 -3.38
N CYS A 146 6.38 -15.95 -4.10
CA CYS A 146 5.16 -15.40 -3.53
C CYS A 146 4.36 -16.56 -2.92
N SER A 147 4.71 -17.01 -1.72
CA SER A 147 3.92 -18.02 -1.02
C SER A 147 2.60 -17.40 -0.58
N THR A 148 1.55 -17.57 -1.40
CA THR A 148 0.17 -17.47 -0.93
C THR A 148 -0.09 -18.69 -0.05
N ASN A 149 0.20 -18.59 1.24
CA ASN A 149 -0.50 -19.42 2.21
C ASN A 149 -1.95 -18.93 2.22
N THR A 150 -2.73 -19.40 1.26
CA THR A 150 -4.18 -19.46 1.38
C THR A 150 -4.42 -20.42 2.52
N ALA A 151 -4.57 -19.91 3.74
CA ALA A 151 -5.22 -20.66 4.79
C ALA A 151 -6.67 -20.89 4.31
N SER A 152 -6.89 -22.00 3.62
CA SER A 152 -8.22 -22.53 3.40
C SER A 152 -8.80 -22.80 4.79
N VAL A 153 -9.66 -21.89 5.26
CA VAL A 153 -10.59 -22.18 6.34
C VAL A 153 -11.46 -23.32 5.80
N ALA A 154 -11.13 -24.55 6.19
CA ALA A 154 -11.94 -25.71 5.89
C ALA A 154 -13.27 -25.54 6.64
N THR A 155 -14.31 -25.18 5.90
CA THR A 155 -15.70 -25.28 6.36
C THR A 155 -15.97 -26.73 6.70
N THR A 156 -16.03 -27.07 7.99
CA THR A 156 -16.55 -28.36 8.43
C THR A 156 -18.06 -28.21 8.57
N GLU A 157 -18.78 -28.32 7.45
CA GLU A 157 -20.22 -28.61 7.48
C GLU A 157 -20.39 -30.12 7.59
N THR A 158 -20.89 -30.55 8.76
CA THR A 158 -21.34 -31.93 8.99
C THR A 158 -22.79 -32.06 8.50
N PRO A 159 -23.14 -33.04 7.65
CA PRO A 159 -24.53 -33.29 7.27
C PRO A 159 -25.16 -34.26 8.27
N ALA A 160 -26.12 -33.79 9.08
CA ALA A 160 -26.98 -34.67 9.86
C ALA A 160 -28.33 -34.83 9.14
N TRP A 161 -28.49 -35.98 8.49
CA TRP A 161 -29.77 -36.45 8.00
C TRP A 161 -30.52 -37.12 9.14
N THR A 162 -31.69 -36.60 9.52
CA THR A 162 -32.71 -37.45 10.13
C THR A 162 -34.10 -36.94 9.76
N ARG A 163 -34.84 -37.83 9.12
CA ARG A 163 -36.19 -37.69 8.60
C ARG A 163 -37.17 -38.05 9.71
N ASN A 164 -38.24 -37.28 9.90
CA ASN A 164 -39.51 -37.78 10.44
C ASN A 164 -40.70 -36.94 9.91
N THR A 165 -41.45 -37.57 9.00
CA THR A 165 -42.89 -37.45 8.72
C THR A 165 -43.72 -37.48 10.01
N ALA A 166 -44.93 -36.94 10.17
CA ALA A 166 -45.91 -36.19 9.36
C ALA A 166 -46.93 -35.60 10.37
N GLN A 167 -47.66 -34.53 10.03
CA GLN A 167 -49.14 -34.43 10.19
C GLN A 167 -49.67 -33.01 9.90
N THR A 168 -50.58 -33.01 8.93
CA THR A 168 -51.70 -32.14 8.59
C THR A 168 -52.32 -31.30 9.73
N GLY A 169 -52.63 -30.02 9.48
CA GLY A 169 -53.63 -29.30 10.26
C GLY A 169 -53.63 -27.76 10.20
N ALA A 170 -54.62 -27.20 9.51
CA ALA A 170 -55.34 -25.95 9.81
C ALA A 170 -54.63 -24.56 9.80
N ARG A 171 -54.92 -23.83 8.71
CA ARG A 171 -55.36 -22.41 8.64
C ARG A 171 -55.55 -21.68 9.98
N THR A 172 -54.87 -20.54 10.17
CA THR A 172 -55.42 -19.34 10.84
C THR A 172 -54.65 -18.08 10.40
N THR A 173 -55.40 -17.14 9.85
CA THR A 173 -55.04 -15.76 9.52
C THR A 173 -54.74 -14.97 10.80
N ARG A 174 -53.67 -14.16 10.83
CA ARG A 174 -53.66 -12.96 11.68
C ARG A 174 -52.82 -11.81 11.13
N THR A 175 -53.56 -10.78 10.76
CA THR A 175 -53.20 -9.39 10.50
C THR A 175 -52.54 -8.74 11.72
N THR A 176 -51.73 -7.70 11.45
CA THR A 176 -51.28 -6.53 12.26
C THR A 176 -49.74 -6.46 12.38
N SER A 177 -49.06 -5.32 12.38
CA SER A 177 -49.32 -3.93 11.98
C SER A 177 -47.95 -3.23 12.04
N ARG A 178 -47.71 -2.35 11.08
CA ARG A 178 -46.56 -1.42 10.98
C ARG A 178 -46.38 -0.59 12.26
N ALA A 179 -45.13 -0.45 12.73
CA ALA A 179 -44.72 0.63 13.61
C ALA A 179 -43.29 1.07 13.29
N THR A 180 -43.16 2.31 12.83
CA THR A 180 -41.91 3.07 12.68
C THR A 180 -41.66 3.83 13.98
N PRO A 181 -40.42 3.89 14.51
CA PRO A 181 -40.06 4.94 15.45
C PRO A 181 -39.05 5.94 14.84
N THR A 182 -39.48 7.18 14.99
CA THR A 182 -38.88 8.51 14.82
C THR A 182 -37.39 8.65 15.19
N VAL A 183 -36.64 9.35 14.34
CA VAL A 183 -35.29 9.86 14.60
C VAL A 183 -35.40 11.23 15.28
N THR A 184 -34.86 11.38 16.49
CA THR A 184 -34.69 12.66 17.18
C THR A 184 -33.26 13.16 17.02
N THR A 185 -33.13 14.33 16.38
CA THR A 185 -31.89 15.09 16.18
C THR A 185 -31.49 15.83 17.47
N PRO A 186 -30.24 15.75 17.94
CA PRO A 186 -29.76 16.66 18.99
C PRO A 186 -29.18 17.96 18.41
N THR A 187 -29.66 19.06 18.97
CA THR A 187 -29.30 20.47 18.73
C THR A 187 -27.84 20.77 19.05
N ALA A 188 -27.15 21.46 18.13
CA ALA A 188 -25.79 21.96 18.32
C ALA A 188 -25.78 23.18 19.27
N THR A 189 -24.88 23.16 20.26
CA THR A 189 -24.57 24.30 21.14
C THR A 189 -23.17 24.81 20.82
N THR A 190 -23.10 26.10 20.48
CA THR A 190 -21.88 26.87 20.21
C THR A 190 -21.19 27.26 21.53
N PRO A 191 -19.85 27.11 21.66
CA PRO A 191 -19.10 27.82 22.68
C PRO A 191 -18.31 29.02 22.11
N THR A 192 -18.44 30.10 22.86
CA THR A 192 -17.89 31.45 22.77
C THR A 192 -16.36 31.50 22.67
N ALA A 193 -15.85 32.41 21.82
CA ALA A 193 -14.43 32.74 21.73
C ALA A 193 -14.00 33.64 22.91
N THR A 194 -12.85 33.35 23.52
CA THR A 194 -12.19 34.21 24.50
C THR A 194 -10.84 34.64 23.95
N THR A 195 -10.67 35.94 23.78
CA THR A 195 -9.45 36.65 23.41
C THR A 195 -8.48 36.65 24.58
N THR A 196 -7.19 36.37 24.35
CA THR A 196 -6.13 36.64 25.33
C THR A 196 -4.98 37.36 24.64
N THR A 197 -4.87 38.64 24.95
CA THR A 197 -3.76 39.52 24.60
C THR A 197 -2.64 39.27 25.61
N THR A 198 -1.40 39.09 25.15
CA THR A 198 -0.21 39.18 26.00
C THR A 198 0.78 40.17 25.39
N SER A 199 1.29 41.00 26.29
CA SER A 199 2.27 42.08 26.16
C SER A 199 3.67 41.59 25.81
#